data_AF-A0A378N8C7-F1
#
_entry.id   AF-A0A378N8C7-F1
#
_cell.length_a   1.000
_cell.length_b   1.000
_cell.length_c   1.000
_cell.angle_alpha   90.00
_cell.angle_beta   90.00
_cell.angle_gamma   90.00
#
_symmetry.space_group_name_H-M   'P 1'
#
loop_
_entity.id
_entity.type
_entity.pdbx_description
1 polymer ?
#
loop_
_entity_poly.entity_id
_entity_poly.type
_entity_poly.pdbx_seq_one_letter_code
_entity_poly.pdbx_strand_id
1 'polypeptide(L)' 'MCLQIGKLFSQPELVGVLSSDVVRGKENFRFSYDNEWLSSPYVQQIDPNLYLYPGEQYSTDTQKFSYLFRFLP' A
#
# COMPACT_ATOMS: atom_id res chain seq x y z
N MET A 1 -17.74 9.83 12.39
CA MET A 1 -17.57 10.73 11.22
C MET A 1 -16.65 10.01 10.25
N CYS A 2 -17.21 9.33 9.25
CA CYS A 2 -16.42 8.75 8.17
C CYS A 2 -16.13 9.90 7.20
N LEU A 3 -14.87 10.35 7.12
CA LEU A 3 -14.49 11.38 6.17
C LEU A 3 -14.71 10.82 4.76
N GLN A 4 -15.45 11.55 3.94
CA GLN A 4 -15.71 11.22 2.54
C GLN A 4 -14.42 11.42 1.73
N ILE A 5 -13.47 10.49 1.86
CA ILE A 5 -12.21 10.50 1.08
C ILE A 5 -12.53 10.53 -0.42
N GLY A 6 -13.60 9.85 -0.84
CA GLY A 6 -14.07 9.84 -2.23
C GLY A 6 -14.64 11.15 -2.76
N LYS A 7 -14.74 12.23 -1.96
CA LYS A 7 -15.21 13.55 -2.42
C LYS A 7 -14.09 14.59 -2.54
N LEU A 8 -12.88 14.28 -2.09
CA LEU A 8 -11.71 15.16 -2.17
C LEU A 8 -10.97 15.02 -3.50
N PHE A 9 -11.01 13.83 -4.10
CA PHE A 9 -10.34 13.54 -5.35
C PHE A 9 -11.34 13.51 -6.51
N SER A 10 -11.02 14.22 -7.59
CA SER A 10 -11.79 14.19 -8.84
C SER A 10 -11.63 12.89 -9.62
N GLN A 11 -10.59 12.12 -9.30
CA GLN A 11 -10.24 10.84 -9.90
C GLN A 11 -9.51 9.96 -8.87
N PRO A 12 -9.48 8.62 -9.01
CA PRO A 12 -8.68 7.77 -8.14
C PRO A 12 -7.20 8.18 -8.15
N GLU A 13 -6.58 8.26 -6.97
CA GLU A 13 -5.16 8.54 -6.83
C GLU A 13 -4.39 7.23 -6.56
N LEU A 14 -3.22 7.08 -7.18
CA LEU A 14 -2.38 5.91 -6.98
C LEU A 14 -1.64 6.03 -5.64
N VAL A 15 -1.99 5.19 -4.67
CA VAL A 15 -1.34 5.19 -3.35
C VAL A 15 0.04 4.51 -3.40
N GLY A 16 0.16 3.45 -4.19
CA GLY A 16 1.38 2.65 -4.27
C GLY A 16 1.16 1.35 -5.02
N VAL A 17 2.24 0.56 -5.11
CA VAL A 17 2.30 -0.68 -5.88
C VAL A 17 2.68 -1.83 -4.93
N LEU A 18 1.83 -2.85 -4.89
CA LEU A 18 2.14 -4.13 -4.28
C LEU A 18 2.72 -5.06 -5.35
N SER A 19 3.91 -5.59 -5.12
CA SER A 19 4.57 -6.57 -5.99
C SER A 19 4.77 -7.89 -5.24
N SER A 20 4.73 -9.00 -5.97
CA SER A 20 4.92 -10.34 -5.42
C SER A 20 5.90 -11.14 -6.24
N ASP A 21 6.84 -11.83 -5.57
CA ASP A 21 7.83 -12.68 -6.20
C ASP A 21 7.92 -14.05 -5.51
N VAL A 22 7.92 -15.12 -6.30
CA VAL A 22 8.05 -16.49 -5.78
C VAL A 22 9.53 -16.87 -5.72
N VAL A 23 10.06 -17.04 -4.50
CA VAL A 23 11.45 -17.47 -4.28
C VAL A 23 11.45 -18.78 -3.51
N ARG A 24 12.00 -19.84 -4.12
CA ARG A 24 12.09 -21.20 -3.53
C ARG A 24 10.73 -21.75 -3.07
N GLY A 25 9.67 -21.48 -3.84
CA GLY A 25 8.31 -21.91 -3.51
C GLY A 25 7.63 -21.12 -2.39
N LYS A 26 8.23 -20.02 -1.92
CA LYS A 26 7.62 -19.07 -0.99
C LYS A 26 7.31 -17.76 -1.71
N GLU A 27 6.08 -17.27 -1.57
CA GLU A 27 5.70 -15.94 -2.04
C GLU A 27 6.27 -14.87 -1.11
N ASN A 28 6.96 -13.90 -1.70
CA ASN A 28 7.42 -12.70 -1.02
C ASN A 28 6.61 -11.53 -1.56
N PHE A 29 6.12 -10.70 -0.65
CA PHE A 29 5.38 -9.50 -0.98
C PHE A 29 6.21 -8.28 -0.61
N ARG A 30 6.20 -7.29 -1.50
CA ARG A 30 6.85 -6.00 -1.30
C ARG A 30 5.91 -4.90 -1.73
N PHE A 31 5.86 -3.83 -0.96
CA PHE A 31 5.01 -2.68 -1.25
C PHE A 31 5.86 -1.43 -1.41
N SER A 32 5.53 -0.59 -2.38
CA SER A 32 6.15 0.74 -2.54
C SER A 32 5.06 1.79 -2.61
N TYR A 33 5.15 2.84 -1.80
CA TYR A 33 4.28 4.00 -1.98
C TYR A 33 4.63 4.72 -3.27
N ASP A 34 3.63 5.32 -3.91
CA ASP A 34 3.85 6.21 -5.04
C ASP A 34 4.45 7.55 -4.55
N ASN A 35 5.35 8.13 -5.34
CA ASN A 35 6.03 9.36 -4.94
C ASN A 35 5.08 10.57 -4.92
N GLU A 36 4.09 10.61 -5.81
CA GLU A 36 3.06 11.65 -5.83
C GLU A 36 2.17 11.51 -4.58
N TRP A 37 1.82 10.29 -4.19
CA TRP A 37 1.10 10.02 -2.95
C TRP A 37 1.88 10.45 -1.71
N LEU A 38 3.18 10.11 -1.62
CA LEU A 38 4.02 10.51 -0.48
C LEU A 38 4.16 12.04 -0.35
N SER A 39 4.10 12.75 -1.48
CA SER A 39 4.20 14.21 -1.54
C SER A 39 2.84 14.91 -1.41
N SER A 40 1.75 14.15 -1.42
CA SER A 40 0.38 14.65 -1.37
C SER A 40 0.03 15.14 0.03
N PRO A 41 -0.76 16.23 0.15
CA PRO A 41 -1.30 16.66 1.45
C PRO A 41 -2.28 15.63 2.05
N TYR A 42 -2.66 14.62 1.28
CA TYR A 42 -3.57 13.56 1.69
C TYR A 42 -2.86 12.25 2.05
N VAL A 43 -1.53 12.26 2.11
CA VAL A 43 -0.73 11.07 2.44
C VAL A 43 -1.23 10.43 3.74
N GLN A 44 -1.56 9.16 3.66
CA GLN A 44 -2.00 8.36 4.79
C GLN A 44 -1.26 7.04 4.82
N GLN A 45 -0.94 6.60 6.04
CA GLN A 45 -0.39 5.28 6.28
C GLN A 45 -1.52 4.26 6.17
N ILE A 46 -1.50 3.44 5.11
CA ILE A 46 -2.56 2.46 4.83
C ILE A 46 -2.43 1.17 5.66
N ASP A 47 -1.23 0.91 6.19
CA ASP A 47 -0.95 -0.22 7.06
C ASP A 47 0.02 0.22 8.17
N PRO A 48 -0.23 -0.10 9.46
CA PRO A 48 0.67 0.22 10.57
C PRO A 48 2.12 -0.27 10.41
N ASN A 49 2.35 -1.29 9.58
CA ASN A 49 3.66 -1.87 9.31
C ASN A 49 4.35 -1.25 8.07
N LEU A 50 3.66 -0.39 7.31
CA LEU A 50 4.23 0.35 6.18
C LEU A 50 4.57 1.78 6.60
N TYR A 51 5.82 2.18 6.44
CA TYR A 51 6.25 3.53 6.80
C TYR A 51 6.16 4.47 5.59
N LEU A 52 5.93 5.77 5.81
CA LEU A 52 5.77 6.73 4.72
C LEU A 52 7.12 7.17 4.13
N TYR A 53 7.77 6.27 3.39
CA TYR A 53 9.01 6.55 2.66
C TYR A 53 9.02 5.90 1.27
N PRO A 54 9.80 6.44 0.31
CA PRO A 54 9.86 5.91 -1.04
C PRO A 54 10.68 4.63 -1.13
N GLY A 55 10.28 3.74 -2.03
CA GLY A 55 10.95 2.46 -2.27
C GLY A 55 10.27 1.27 -1.61
N GLU A 56 10.89 0.10 -1.80
CA GLU A 56 10.29 -1.18 -1.46
C GLU A 56 10.35 -1.48 0.03
N GLN A 57 9.21 -1.86 0.57
CA GLN A 57 9.04 -2.26 1.95
C GLN A 57 8.64 -3.72 1.99
N TYR A 58 9.46 -4.49 2.69
CA TYR A 58 9.27 -5.91 2.88
C TYR A 58 8.58 -6.12 4.23
N SER A 59 7.43 -6.78 4.22
CA SER A 59 6.84 -7.23 5.49
C SER A 59 7.63 -8.42 5.99
N THR A 60 7.97 -8.42 7.27
CA THR A 60 8.55 -9.57 7.97
C THR A 60 7.54 -10.69 8.20
N ASP A 61 6.25 -10.40 8.00
CA ASP A 61 5.15 -11.34 8.20
C ASP A 61 4.30 -11.41 6.92
N THR A 62 4.54 -12.43 6.11
CA THR A 62 3.88 -12.68 4.82
C THR A 62 2.36 -12.79 4.93
N GLN A 63 1.82 -13.09 6.12
CA GLN A 63 0.38 -13.20 6.36
C GLN A 63 -0.35 -11.84 6.41
N LYS A 64 0.37 -10.73 6.59
CA LYS A 64 -0.27 -9.42 6.81
C LYS A 64 -0.69 -8.74 5.51
N PHE A 65 0.08 -8.87 4.44
CA PHE A 65 -0.33 -8.41 3.11
C PHE A 65 -1.54 -9.18 2.55
N SER A 66 -1.79 -10.40 3.04
CA SER A 66 -2.94 -11.21 2.64
C SER A 66 -4.27 -10.53 2.99
N TYR A 67 -4.31 -9.73 4.07
CA TYR A 67 -5.51 -8.95 4.42
C TYR A 67 -5.72 -7.78 3.48
N LEU A 68 -4.65 -7.05 3.10
CA LEU A 68 -4.74 -5.99 2.09
C LEU A 68 -5.19 -6.52 0.72
N PHE A 69 -4.72 -7.72 0.34
CA PHE A 69 -5.10 -8.37 -0.92
C PHE A 69 -6.56 -8.87 -0.92
N ARG A 70 -7.10 -9.32 0.22
CA ARG A 70 -8.47 -9.86 0.33
C ARG A 70 -9.57 -8.81 0.07
N PHE A 71 -9.25 -7.52 0.12
CA PHE A 71 -10.23 -6.42 -0.03
C PHE A 71 -10.19 -5.72 -1.39
N LEU A 72 -9.33 -6.11 -2.31
CA LEU A 72 -9.40 -5.64 -3.70
C LEU A 72 -10.20 -6.67 -4.52
N PRO A 73 -11.31 -6.27 -5.16
CA PRO A 73 -12.14 -7.15 -5.98
C PRO A 73 -11.42 -7.64 -7.24
#